data_AF-A0A9X1ZQC6-F1
#
_entry.id   AF-A0A9X1ZQC6-F1
#
_cell.length_a   1.000
_cell.length_b   1.000
_cell.length_c   1.000
_cell.angle_alpha   90.00
_cell.angle_beta   90.00
_cell.angle_gamma   90.00
#
_symmetry.space_group_name_H-M   'P 1'
#
loop_
_entity.id
_entity.type
_entity.pdbx_description
1 polymer ?
#
loop_
_entity_poly.entity_id
_entity_poly.type
_entity_poly.pdbx_seq_one_letter_code
_entity_poly.pdbx_strand_id
1 'polypeptide(L)' 'MKITVMDDDNTANVNALIAGVRQFNVEHMGPETSQPLSVVAHDKSGKLIAGIAGCTIYDNFLRIPISIRS' A
#
# COMPACT_ATOMS: atom_id res chain seq x y z
N MET A 1 8.25 5.87 28.66
CA MET A 1 7.31 5.93 27.52
C MET A 1 5.90 6.05 28.07
N LYS A 2 5.11 7.05 27.63
CA LYS A 2 3.69 7.19 28.02
C LYS A 2 2.86 6.93 26.77
N ILE A 3 2.01 5.92 26.81
CA ILE A 3 1.13 5.52 25.70
C ILE A 3 -0.30 5.88 26.12
N THR A 4 -1.02 6.59 25.25
CA THR A 4 -2.41 6.98 25.46
C THR A 4 -3.25 6.36 24.36
N VAL A 5 -4.34 5.69 24.71
CA VAL A 5 -5.35 5.21 23.75
C VAL A 5 -6.36 6.33 23.56
N MET A 6 -6.59 6.73 22.30
CA MET A 6 -7.53 7.77 21.90
C MET A 6 -8.54 7.17 20.94
N ASP A 7 -9.81 7.53 21.11
CA ASP A 7 -10.94 7.15 20.25
C ASP A 7 -11.56 8.42 19.65
N ASP A 8 -10.73 9.39 19.28
CA ASP A 8 -11.16 10.59 18.58
C ASP A 8 -10.69 10.54 17.12
N ASP A 9 -11.52 11.05 16.20
CA ASP A 9 -11.17 11.30 14.80
C ASP A 9 -10.25 12.54 14.71
N ASN A 10 -9.25 12.67 15.58
CA ASN A 10 -8.30 13.78 15.52
C ASN A 10 -7.28 13.53 14.41
N THR A 11 -7.75 13.80 13.19
CA THR A 11 -7.01 13.68 11.94
C THR A 11 -5.68 14.43 11.99
N ALA A 12 -5.56 15.50 12.79
CA ALA A 12 -4.31 16.26 12.93
C ALA A 12 -3.21 15.43 13.59
N ASN A 13 -3.52 14.73 14.69
CA ASN A 13 -2.56 13.85 15.37
C ASN A 13 -2.16 12.67 14.49
N VAL A 14 -3.15 12.04 13.85
CA VAL A 14 -2.89 10.92 12.92
C VAL A 14 -2.02 11.37 11.74
N ASN A 15 -2.30 12.53 11.14
CA ASN A 15 -1.51 13.09 10.06
C ASN A 15 -0.07 13.42 10.50
N ALA A 16 0.11 13.96 11.70
CA ALA A 16 1.44 14.23 12.24
C ALA A 16 2.27 12.95 12.44
N LEU A 17 1.63 11.88 12.94
CA LEU A 17 2.28 10.56 13.07
C LEU A 17 2.65 9.99 11.69
N ILE A 18 1.72 10.03 10.72
CA ILE A 18 1.97 9.59 9.35
C ILE A 18 3.14 10.36 8.73
N ALA A 19 3.19 11.69 8.91
CA ALA A 19 4.26 12.52 8.39
C ALA A 19 5.63 12.14 8.97
N GLY A 20 5.72 11.91 10.29
CA GLY A 20 6.95 11.50 10.94
C GLY A 20 7.47 10.14 10.44
N VAL A 21 6.58 9.15 10.28
CA VAL A 21 6.95 7.84 9.72
C VAL A 21 7.43 7.98 8.27
N ARG A 22 6.76 8.80 7.45
CA ARG A 22 7.19 9.04 6.06
C ARG A 22 8.57 9.71 6.01
N GLN A 23 8.82 10.69 6.86
CA GLN A 23 10.12 11.36 6.94
C GLN A 23 11.22 10.37 7.30
N PHE A 24 11.01 9.56 8.36
CA PHE A 24 11.97 8.53 8.76
C PHE A 24 12.27 7.55 7.61
N ASN A 25 11.23 7.09 6.91
CA ASN A 25 11.43 6.19 5.78
C ASN A 25 12.23 6.84 4.64
N VAL A 26 11.97 8.11 4.32
CA VAL A 26 12.73 8.84 3.28
C VAL A 26 14.20 8.98 3.67
N GLU A 27 14.48 9.28 4.94
CA GLU A 27 15.85 9.43 5.46
C GLU A 27 16.67 8.13 5.39
N HIS A 28 16.02 6.97 5.57
CA HIS A 28 16.71 5.68 5.69
C HIS A 28 16.62 4.80 4.43
N MET A 29 15.57 4.95 3.63
CA MET A 29 15.26 4.09 2.47
C MET A 29 15.24 4.89 1.15
N GLY A 30 15.38 6.22 1.22
CA GLY A 30 15.33 7.11 0.07
C GLY A 30 13.90 7.49 -0.35
N PRO A 31 13.77 8.33 -1.41
CA PRO A 31 12.49 8.86 -1.88
C PRO A 31 11.73 7.83 -2.72
N GLU A 32 11.49 6.65 -2.16
CA GLU A 32 10.65 5.65 -2.83
C GLU A 32 9.17 5.97 -2.61
N THR A 33 8.40 5.91 -3.70
CA THR A 33 6.96 6.14 -3.68
C THR A 33 6.24 4.87 -4.11
N SER A 34 5.05 4.66 -3.57
CA SER A 34 4.20 3.51 -3.90
C SER A 34 3.92 3.47 -5.41
N GLN A 35 4.36 2.43 -6.09
CA GLN A 35 4.08 2.21 -7.51
C GLN A 35 3.02 1.12 -7.68
N PRO A 36 1.98 1.33 -8.50
CA PRO A 36 1.01 0.29 -8.78
C PRO A 36 1.66 -0.86 -9.57
N LEU A 37 1.36 -2.10 -9.18
CA LEU A 37 1.81 -3.30 -9.90
C LEU A 37 0.65 -4.29 -10.04
N SER A 38 0.45 -4.78 -11.27
CA SER A 38 -0.58 -5.77 -11.59
C SER A 38 -0.02 -6.89 -12.46
N VAL A 39 -0.51 -8.10 -12.22
CA VAL A 39 -0.24 -9.31 -13.00
C VAL A 39 -1.57 -9.85 -13.46
N VAL A 40 -1.73 -10.09 -14.76
CA VAL A 40 -2.96 -10.60 -15.37
C VAL A 40 -2.67 -11.87 -16.17
N ALA A 41 -3.61 -12.82 -16.12
CA ALA A 41 -3.55 -14.07 -16.87
C ALA A 41 -4.68 -14.10 -17.90
N HIS A 42 -4.32 -14.42 -19.14
CA HIS A 42 -5.25 -14.59 -20.25
C HIS A 42 -5.26 -16.05 -20.72
N ASP A 43 -6.40 -16.53 -21.21
CA ASP A 43 -6.48 -17.82 -21.89
C ASP A 43 -5.95 -17.76 -23.34
N LYS A 44 -6.02 -18.89 -24.06
CA LYS A 44 -5.57 -19.00 -25.45
C LYS A 44 -6.36 -18.12 -26.44
N SER A 45 -7.55 -17.67 -26.07
CA SER A 45 -8.37 -16.76 -26.86
C SER A 45 -8.06 -15.29 -26.58
N GLY A 46 -7.19 -15.01 -25.62
CA GLY A 46 -6.90 -13.65 -25.15
C GLY A 46 -7.90 -13.14 -24.12
N LYS A 47 -8.79 -13.98 -23.59
CA LYS A 47 -9.76 -13.59 -22.55
C LYS A 47 -9.07 -13.56 -21.19
N LEU A 48 -9.27 -12.49 -20.42
CA LEU A 48 -8.80 -12.37 -19.04
C LEU A 48 -9.48 -13.44 -18.15
N ILE A 49 -8.68 -14.25 -17.45
CA ILE A 49 -9.17 -15.35 -16.60
C ILE A 49 -8.76 -15.20 -15.13
N ALA A 50 -7.69 -14.46 -14.84
CA ALA A 50 -7.25 -14.17 -13.48
C ALA A 50 -6.37 -12.92 -13.42
N GLY A 51 -6.18 -12.36 -12.22
CA GLY A 51 -5.26 -11.26 -12.01
C GLY A 51 -5.04 -10.95 -10.52
N ILE A 52 -3.89 -10.35 -10.23
CA ILE A 52 -3.52 -9.82 -8.92
C ILE A 52 -3.09 -8.37 -9.15
N ALA A 53 -3.52 -7.45 -8.30
CA ALA A 53 -2.93 -6.11 -8.27
C ALA A 53 -2.60 -5.68 -6.84
N GLY A 54 -1.70 -4.72 -6.74
CA GLY A 54 -1.24 -4.15 -5.50
C GLY A 54 -0.35 -2.96 -5.78
N CYS A 55 0.51 -2.65 -4.83
CA CYS A 55 1.58 -1.69 -5.03
C CYS A 55 2.91 -2.23 -4.52
N THR A 56 4.00 -1.76 -5.12
CA THR A 56 5.34 -1.93 -4.60
C THR A 56 5.75 -0.67 -3.85
N ILE A 57 6.29 -0.85 -2.66
CA ILE A 57 6.92 0.22 -1.89
C ILE A 57 8.00 -0.40 -0.99
N TYR A 58 9.15 0.25 -0.89
CA TYR A 58 10.27 -0.17 -0.05
C TYR A 58 10.74 -1.60 -0.38
N ASP A 59 10.89 -1.90 -1.67
CA ASP A 59 11.20 -3.25 -2.18
C ASP A 59 10.23 -4.37 -1.74
N ASN A 60 9.05 -4.00 -1.25
CA ASN A 60 8.01 -4.93 -0.83
C ASN A 60 6.78 -4.84 -1.74
N PHE A 61 6.18 -5.98 -2.05
CA PHE A 61 4.89 -6.04 -2.74
C PHE A 61 3.73 -6.11 -1.74
N LEU A 62 2.95 -5.03 -1.67
CA LEU A 62 1.74 -4.93 -0.86
C LEU A 62 0.53 -5.28 -1.74
N ARG A 63 -0.05 -6.46 -1.50
CA ARG A 63 -1.22 -6.95 -2.26
C ARG A 63 -2.51 -6.24 -1.84
N ILE A 64 -3.37 -5.96 -2.81
CA ILE A 64 -4.80 -5.68 -2.58
C ILE A 64 -5.57 -6.90 -3.10
N PRO A 65 -6.43 -7.56 -2.30
CA PRO A 65 -7.21 -8.68 -2.80
C PRO A 65 -8.23 -8.17 -3.84
N ILE A 66 -8.06 -8.58 -5.11
CA ILE A 66 -9.04 -8.31 -6.17
C ILE A 66 -9.82 -9.60 -6.42
N SER A 67 -11.11 -9.59 -6.09
CA SER A 67 -12.03 -10.67 -6.44
C SER A 67 -12.56 -10.43 -7.85
N ILE A 68 -12.11 -11.22 -8.81
CA ILE A 68 -12.73 -11.27 -10.14
C ILE A 68 -14.00 -12.10 -10.00
N ARG A 69 -15.17 -11.44 -9.94
CA ARG A 69 -16.46 -12.14 -10.04
C ARG A 69 -16.69 -12.47 -11.51
N SER A 70 -16.85 -13.76 -11.80
CA SER A 70 -17.32 -14.29 -13.10
C SER A 70 -18.78 -13.96 -13.34
#